data_AF-A0A353RD79-F1
#
_entry.id   AF-A0A353RD79-F1
#
_cell.length_a   1.000
_cell.length_b   1.000
_cell.length_c   1.000
_cell.angle_alpha   90.00
_cell.angle_beta   90.00
_cell.angle_gamma   90.00
#
_symmetry.space_group_name_H-M   'P 1'
#
loop_
_entity.id
_entity.type
_entity.pdbx_description
1 polymer ?
#
loop_
_entity_poly.entity_id
_entity_poly.type
_entity_poly.pdbx_seq_one_letter_code
_entity_poly.pdbx_strand_id
1 'polypeptide(L)'
;DSPRQNAQFLLFLAAVIKAVDEHQDLLRISVASAGNDHRLGANEAPPAIISMFVGDELSDILNSIEDGGNYVQKDRVFMEIGSDILPRFPKDTTDRNRTSPFAFTGNKFEFRMVGSTASLACPNMMLNTAVADELMQFADILEKADDFKAALNSLIKKTIHDHKRIIFNGNNYAPEWVAEAKRRGLLNLRSTVDCMPYYIKE
;
A
#
# COMPACT_ATOMS: atom_id res chain seq x y z
N ASP A 1 -15.05 -3.85 17.51
CA ASP A 1 -15.17 -3.54 16.08
C ASP A 1 -16.54 -2.95 15.83
N SER A 2 -16.58 -1.67 15.46
CA SER A 2 -17.80 -0.91 15.12
C SER A 2 -17.68 -0.37 13.70
N PRO A 3 -18.79 -0.07 13.00
CA PRO A 3 -18.73 0.51 11.66
C PRO A 3 -17.85 1.77 11.57
N ARG A 4 -17.84 2.60 12.62
CA ARG A 4 -16.95 3.76 12.74
C ARG A 4 -15.46 3.37 12.78
N GLN A 5 -15.10 2.35 13.56
CA GLN A 5 -13.72 1.86 13.61
C GLN A 5 -13.26 1.31 12.25
N ASN A 6 -14.18 0.68 11.50
CA ASN A 6 -13.89 0.17 10.16
C ASN A 6 -13.71 1.28 9.13
N ALA A 7 -14.57 2.29 9.15
CA ALA A 7 -14.44 3.45 8.28
C ALA A 7 -13.10 4.17 8.53
N GLN A 8 -12.71 4.31 9.79
CA GLN A 8 -11.39 4.84 10.15
C GLN A 8 -10.27 3.95 9.62
N PHE A 9 -10.33 2.63 9.84
CA PHE A 9 -9.34 1.70 9.31
C PHE A 9 -9.19 1.82 7.78
N LEU A 10 -10.31 1.82 7.05
CA LEU A 10 -10.31 1.92 5.58
C LEU A 10 -9.76 3.26 5.08
N LEU A 11 -10.04 4.36 5.78
CA LEU A 11 -9.45 5.67 5.48
C LEU A 11 -7.93 5.65 5.62
N PHE A 12 -7.42 5.12 6.73
CA PHE A 12 -5.98 5.01 6.97
C PHE A 12 -5.32 4.03 6.00
N LEU A 13 -5.96 2.91 5.70
CA LEU A 13 -5.49 1.96 4.70
C LEU A 13 -5.38 2.60 3.32
N ALA A 14 -6.41 3.34 2.90
CA ALA A 14 -6.41 4.07 1.63
C ALA A 14 -5.30 5.14 1.60
N ALA A 15 -5.08 5.87 2.69
CA ALA A 15 -4.00 6.84 2.81
C ALA A 15 -2.62 6.18 2.68
N VAL A 16 -2.39 5.03 3.35
CA VAL A 16 -1.12 4.29 3.23
C VAL A 16 -0.93 3.76 1.80
N ILE A 17 -1.97 3.25 1.16
CA ILE A 17 -1.91 2.80 -0.25
C ILE A 17 -1.51 3.95 -1.16
N LYS A 18 -2.15 5.12 -1.02
CA LYS A 18 -1.82 6.32 -1.80
C LYS A 18 -0.37 6.75 -1.55
N ALA A 19 0.04 6.87 -0.29
CA ALA A 19 1.39 7.29 0.08
C ALA A 19 2.47 6.39 -0.52
N VAL A 20 2.28 5.06 -0.47
CA VAL A 20 3.27 4.12 -1.02
C VAL A 20 3.29 4.17 -2.55
N ASP A 21 2.15 4.38 -3.21
CA ASP A 21 2.08 4.49 -4.67
C ASP A 21 2.70 5.78 -5.21
N GLU A 22 2.34 6.93 -4.62
CA GLU A 22 2.81 8.26 -5.06
C GLU A 22 4.30 8.48 -4.72
N HIS A 23 4.78 7.94 -3.59
CA HIS A 23 6.15 8.16 -3.09
C HIS A 23 7.04 6.90 -3.17
N GLN A 24 6.77 5.99 -4.09
CA GLN A 24 7.56 4.76 -4.28
C GLN A 24 9.05 5.03 -4.57
N ASP A 25 9.38 6.16 -5.20
CA ASP A 25 10.74 6.62 -5.41
C ASP A 25 11.42 7.00 -4.09
N LEU A 26 10.80 7.87 -3.28
CA LEU A 26 11.31 8.29 -1.98
C LEU A 26 11.49 7.10 -1.04
N LEU A 27 10.52 6.18 -0.99
CA LEU A 27 10.63 4.97 -0.19
C LEU A 27 11.80 4.10 -0.67
N ARG A 28 12.03 3.99 -1.98
CA ARG A 28 13.17 3.25 -2.54
C ARG A 28 14.52 3.94 -2.25
N ILE A 29 14.56 5.28 -2.34
CA ILE A 29 15.70 6.13 -1.96
C ILE A 29 16.05 5.93 -0.48
N SER A 30 15.05 5.85 0.40
CA SER A 30 15.26 5.79 1.86
C SER A 30 16.11 4.60 2.32
N VAL A 31 16.19 3.56 1.47
CA VAL A 31 16.93 2.32 1.70
C VAL A 31 18.07 2.11 0.69
N ALA A 32 18.39 3.11 -0.12
CA ALA A 32 19.44 3.04 -1.14
C ALA A 32 20.84 3.02 -0.52
N SER A 33 21.58 1.96 -0.78
CA SER A 33 23.02 1.85 -0.48
C SER A 33 23.60 0.70 -1.28
N ALA A 34 24.90 0.76 -1.62
CA ALA A 34 25.56 -0.30 -2.39
C ALA A 34 25.38 -1.70 -1.77
N GLY A 35 25.46 -1.81 -0.44
CA GLY A 35 25.26 -3.08 0.27
C GLY A 35 23.82 -3.58 0.21
N ASN A 36 22.83 -2.68 0.36
CA ASN A 36 21.42 -3.08 0.28
C ASN A 36 20.98 -3.36 -1.15
N ASP A 37 21.50 -2.64 -2.14
CA ASP A 37 21.20 -2.87 -3.56
C ASP A 37 21.62 -4.27 -4.01
N HIS A 38 22.77 -4.75 -3.53
CA HIS A 38 23.22 -6.13 -3.76
C HIS A 38 22.31 -7.17 -3.07
N ARG A 39 21.64 -6.78 -1.98
CA ARG A 39 20.73 -7.66 -1.22
C ARG A 39 19.36 -7.77 -1.88
N LEU A 40 18.79 -6.67 -2.36
CA LEU A 40 17.41 -6.62 -2.88
C LEU A 40 17.22 -7.55 -4.08
N GLY A 41 16.17 -8.37 -4.05
CA GLY A 41 15.83 -9.34 -5.10
C GLY A 41 16.52 -10.69 -4.97
N ALA A 42 17.23 -10.96 -3.87
CA ALA A 42 17.90 -12.24 -3.60
C ALA A 42 17.72 -12.67 -2.14
N ASN A 43 17.87 -13.97 -1.85
CA ASN A 43 17.96 -14.52 -0.49
C ASN A 43 16.87 -14.01 0.48
N GLU A 44 15.59 -14.16 0.11
CA GLU A 44 14.42 -13.68 0.87
C GLU A 44 14.29 -12.16 1.01
N ALA A 45 15.15 -11.35 0.38
CA ALA A 45 14.99 -9.90 0.33
C ALA A 45 14.10 -9.47 -0.87
N PRO A 46 13.13 -8.57 -0.66
CA PRO A 46 12.24 -8.11 -1.72
C PRO A 46 13.02 -7.48 -2.90
N PRO A 47 12.50 -7.53 -4.13
CA PRO A 47 13.11 -6.84 -5.28
C PRO A 47 13.06 -5.32 -5.10
N ALA A 48 13.79 -4.60 -5.96
CA ALA A 48 13.83 -3.14 -5.99
C ALA A 48 12.56 -2.46 -6.55
N ILE A 49 11.47 -3.22 -6.70
CA ILE A 49 10.16 -2.75 -7.14
C ILE A 49 9.31 -2.62 -5.89
N ILE A 50 8.82 -1.41 -5.57
CA ILE A 50 7.92 -1.24 -4.42
C ILE A 50 6.53 -1.73 -4.79
N SER A 51 5.96 -2.55 -3.91
CA SER A 51 4.61 -3.08 -4.01
C SER A 51 4.07 -3.42 -2.62
N MET A 52 2.75 -3.37 -2.48
CA MET A 52 2.04 -3.66 -1.24
C MET A 52 1.40 -5.04 -1.27
N PHE A 53 1.69 -5.85 -0.25
CA PHE A 53 0.94 -7.07 0.03
C PHE A 53 -0.12 -6.78 1.10
N VAL A 54 -1.39 -7.03 0.77
CA VAL A 54 -2.51 -6.83 1.72
C VAL A 54 -3.25 -8.14 2.04
N GLY A 55 -3.01 -9.20 1.25
CA GLY A 55 -3.68 -10.49 1.38
C GLY A 55 -5.02 -10.53 0.63
N ASP A 56 -5.52 -11.74 0.38
CA ASP A 56 -6.69 -11.96 -0.47
C ASP A 56 -7.96 -11.39 0.14
N GLU A 57 -8.20 -11.63 1.44
CA GLU A 57 -9.40 -11.14 2.16
C GLU A 57 -9.52 -9.61 2.08
N LEU A 58 -8.42 -8.89 2.37
CA LEU A 58 -8.42 -7.43 2.32
C LEU A 58 -8.51 -6.93 0.87
N SER A 59 -7.92 -7.65 -0.08
CA SER A 59 -8.04 -7.31 -1.51
C SER A 59 -9.47 -7.43 -2.02
N ASP A 60 -10.19 -8.47 -1.62
CA ASP A 60 -11.59 -8.65 -1.98
C ASP A 60 -12.47 -7.53 -1.41
N ILE A 61 -12.19 -7.07 -0.19
CA ILE A 61 -12.85 -5.91 0.41
C ILE A 61 -12.57 -4.64 -0.40
N LEU A 62 -11.31 -4.38 -0.76
CA LEU A 62 -10.93 -3.21 -1.56
C LEU A 62 -11.61 -3.23 -2.94
N ASN A 63 -11.66 -4.39 -3.59
CA ASN A 63 -12.37 -4.58 -4.86
C ASN A 63 -13.88 -4.33 -4.72
N SER A 64 -14.51 -4.82 -3.64
CA SER A 64 -15.94 -4.64 -3.36
C SER A 64 -16.31 -3.15 -3.20
N ILE A 65 -15.46 -2.38 -2.52
CA ILE A 65 -15.61 -0.93 -2.35
C ILE A 65 -15.52 -0.20 -3.70
N GLU A 66 -14.59 -0.60 -4.56
CA GLU A 66 -14.39 -0.01 -5.89
C GLU A 66 -15.56 -0.32 -6.85
N ASP A 67 -16.04 -1.56 -6.87
CA ASP A 67 -17.09 -1.99 -7.81
C ASP A 67 -18.46 -1.37 -7.49
N GLY A 68 -18.65 -0.82 -6.29
CA GLY A 68 -19.85 -0.05 -5.94
C GLY A 68 -21.14 -0.87 -5.90
N GLY A 69 -21.04 -2.17 -5.58
CA GLY A 69 -22.17 -3.02 -5.20
C GLY A 69 -23.25 -3.19 -6.26
N ASN A 70 -23.04 -4.10 -7.22
CA ASN A 70 -24.11 -4.83 -7.95
C ASN A 70 -23.58 -6.08 -8.68
N TYR A 71 -22.66 -6.85 -8.08
CA TYR A 71 -22.26 -8.15 -8.65
C TYR A 71 -22.65 -9.29 -7.71
N VAL A 72 -23.68 -10.05 -8.12
CA VAL A 72 -24.13 -11.27 -7.43
C VAL A 72 -23.19 -12.41 -7.82
N GLN A 73 -22.13 -12.60 -7.05
CA GLN A 73 -21.46 -13.90 -6.94
C GLN A 73 -21.66 -14.40 -5.51
N LYS A 74 -22.03 -15.68 -5.38
CA LYS A 74 -22.56 -16.31 -4.16
C LYS A 74 -21.64 -16.30 -2.92
N ASP A 75 -20.42 -15.75 -3.03
CA ASP A 75 -19.38 -15.87 -2.01
C ASP A 75 -18.64 -14.56 -1.69
N ARG A 76 -19.08 -13.38 -2.16
CA ARG A 76 -18.44 -12.09 -1.86
C ARG A 76 -19.23 -11.27 -0.84
N VAL A 77 -18.53 -10.78 0.19
CA VAL A 77 -19.08 -9.89 1.22
C VAL A 77 -19.22 -8.48 0.63
N PHE A 78 -20.45 -7.97 0.59
CA PHE A 78 -20.72 -6.57 0.25
C PHE A 78 -20.27 -5.69 1.42
N MET A 79 -19.59 -4.58 1.13
CA MET A 79 -19.05 -3.68 2.16
C MET A 79 -19.47 -2.24 1.87
N GLU A 80 -20.40 -1.72 2.67
CA GLU A 80 -20.72 -0.31 2.78
C GLU A 80 -19.91 0.32 3.93
N ILE A 81 -19.05 1.28 3.58
CA ILE A 81 -18.19 1.99 4.52
C ILE A 81 -19.06 2.74 5.56
N GLY A 82 -18.76 2.51 6.83
CA GLY A 82 -19.43 3.17 7.96
C GLY A 82 -20.79 2.58 8.35
N SER A 83 -21.30 1.60 7.59
CA SER A 83 -22.52 0.84 7.93
C SER A 83 -22.17 -0.61 8.30
N ASP A 84 -21.24 -1.24 7.57
CA ASP A 84 -20.93 -2.65 7.73
C ASP A 84 -19.76 -2.92 8.69
N ILE A 85 -19.81 -4.10 9.30
CA ILE A 85 -18.73 -4.60 10.15
C ILE A 85 -17.74 -5.39 9.28
N LEU A 86 -16.48 -4.95 9.22
CA LEU A 86 -15.41 -5.72 8.58
C LEU A 86 -15.38 -7.13 9.18
N PRO A 87 -15.30 -8.19 8.35
CA PRO A 87 -15.11 -9.53 8.85
C PRO A 87 -13.82 -9.56 9.69
N ARG A 88 -13.84 -10.31 10.79
CA ARG A 88 -12.66 -10.46 11.63
C ARG A 88 -11.60 -11.19 10.84
N PHE A 89 -10.52 -10.49 10.50
CA PHE A 89 -9.33 -11.10 9.93
C PHE A 89 -8.78 -12.12 10.94
N PRO A 90 -8.61 -13.38 10.56
CA PRO A 90 -7.87 -14.33 11.38
C PRO A 90 -6.51 -13.72 11.72
N LYS A 91 -6.13 -13.73 13.00
CA LYS A 91 -4.74 -13.48 13.36
C LYS A 91 -3.91 -14.62 12.77
N ASP A 92 -3.27 -14.35 11.64
CA ASP A 92 -2.24 -15.18 11.01
C ASP A 92 -2.79 -16.40 10.24
N THR A 93 -3.32 -16.19 9.03
CA THR A 93 -3.60 -17.28 8.06
C THR A 93 -2.92 -17.11 6.71
N THR A 94 -2.31 -15.96 6.41
CA THR A 94 -1.63 -15.74 5.14
C THR A 94 -0.20 -16.25 5.18
N ASP A 95 0.10 -17.16 4.25
CA ASP A 95 1.46 -17.54 3.88
C ASP A 95 2.28 -16.26 3.72
N ARG A 96 3.31 -16.13 4.57
CA ARG A 96 4.14 -14.93 4.64
C ARG A 96 4.79 -14.78 3.28
N ASN A 97 4.22 -13.97 2.41
CA ASN A 97 4.89 -13.56 1.19
C ASN A 97 6.07 -12.65 1.58
N ARG A 98 7.17 -13.26 2.02
CA ARG A 98 8.40 -12.59 2.50
C ARG A 98 9.05 -11.76 1.40
N THR A 99 8.68 -12.01 0.15
CA THR A 99 9.20 -11.32 -1.04
C THR A 99 8.55 -9.96 -1.27
N SER A 100 7.46 -9.63 -0.57
CA SER A 100 6.82 -8.31 -0.68
C SER A 100 7.64 -7.22 0.03
N PRO A 101 7.88 -6.06 -0.62
CA PRO A 101 8.51 -4.90 -0.01
C PRO A 101 7.75 -4.31 1.18
N PHE A 102 6.43 -4.19 1.09
CA PHE A 102 5.59 -3.52 2.07
C PHE A 102 4.35 -4.37 2.37
N ALA A 103 4.32 -5.04 3.51
CA ALA A 103 3.31 -6.07 3.78
C ALA A 103 2.42 -5.71 4.97
N PHE A 104 1.11 -5.81 4.80
CA PHE A 104 0.16 -5.82 5.91
C PHE A 104 0.17 -7.19 6.58
N THR A 105 0.56 -7.26 7.85
CA THR A 105 0.64 -8.51 8.62
C THR A 105 -0.13 -8.39 9.93
N GLY A 106 -1.28 -9.06 10.01
CA GLY A 106 -2.15 -9.02 11.17
C GLY A 106 -2.79 -7.65 11.38
N ASN A 107 -2.09 -6.74 12.08
CA ASN A 107 -2.59 -5.41 12.45
C ASN A 107 -1.55 -4.28 12.23
N LYS A 108 -0.53 -4.52 11.42
CA LYS A 108 0.55 -3.56 11.14
C LYS A 108 1.03 -3.68 9.70
N PHE A 109 1.80 -2.69 9.25
CA PHE A 109 2.60 -2.79 8.04
C PHE A 109 4.06 -3.08 8.37
N GLU A 110 4.71 -3.84 7.51
CA GLU A 110 6.12 -4.17 7.56
C GLU A 110 6.83 -3.70 6.29
N PHE A 111 7.74 -2.73 6.42
CA PHE A 111 8.61 -2.31 5.33
C PHE A 111 9.91 -3.13 5.34
N ARG A 112 10.01 -4.08 4.41
CA ARG A 112 11.02 -5.16 4.39
C ARG A 112 12.24 -4.86 3.53
N MET A 113 12.28 -3.71 2.88
CA MET A 113 13.42 -3.30 2.05
C MET A 113 14.59 -2.70 2.85
N VAL A 114 14.39 -2.39 4.13
CA VAL A 114 15.42 -1.75 4.97
C VAL A 114 16.62 -2.68 5.17
N GLY A 115 17.82 -2.20 4.84
CA GLY A 115 19.06 -2.94 5.05
C GLY A 115 19.49 -2.96 6.51
N SER A 116 20.20 -4.01 6.94
CA SER A 116 20.61 -4.21 8.34
C SER A 116 21.56 -3.13 8.89
N THR A 117 22.28 -2.43 8.01
CA THR A 117 23.19 -1.34 8.37
C THR A 117 22.53 0.04 8.27
N ALA A 118 21.29 0.12 7.80
CA ALA A 118 20.61 1.39 7.57
C ALA A 118 20.13 2.01 8.89
N SER A 119 20.20 3.33 8.99
CA SER A 119 19.48 4.07 10.03
C SER A 119 17.98 4.00 9.76
N LEU A 120 17.19 3.60 10.77
CA LEU A 120 15.74 3.57 10.66
C LEU A 120 15.12 4.98 10.57
N ALA A 121 15.89 6.02 10.89
CA ALA A 121 15.39 7.40 10.87
C ALA A 121 14.96 7.83 9.46
N CYS A 122 15.74 7.52 8.43
CA CYS A 122 15.45 7.96 7.06
C CYS A 122 14.17 7.29 6.49
N PRO A 123 14.02 5.95 6.49
CA PRO A 123 12.78 5.30 6.09
C PRO A 123 11.56 5.75 6.90
N ASN A 124 11.69 5.89 8.23
CA ASN A 124 10.57 6.32 9.05
C ASN A 124 10.17 7.77 8.80
N MET A 125 11.14 8.66 8.60
CA MET A 125 10.86 10.06 8.26
C MET A 125 10.09 10.15 6.95
N MET A 126 10.62 9.53 5.89
CA MET A 126 9.97 9.56 4.56
C MET A 126 8.57 8.90 4.59
N LEU A 127 8.44 7.73 5.22
CA LEU A 127 7.15 7.03 5.30
C LEU A 127 6.12 7.83 6.11
N ASN A 128 6.50 8.33 7.29
CA ASN A 128 5.57 9.10 8.12
C ASN A 128 5.18 10.42 7.47
N THR A 129 6.12 11.11 6.81
CA THR A 129 5.83 12.34 6.09
C THR A 129 4.92 12.09 4.90
N ALA A 130 5.17 11.04 4.10
CA ALA A 130 4.30 10.66 2.99
C ALA A 130 2.86 10.39 3.46
N VAL A 131 2.69 9.54 4.48
CA VAL A 131 1.35 9.24 5.02
C VAL A 131 0.69 10.48 5.64
N ALA A 132 1.46 11.36 6.29
CA ALA A 132 0.94 12.60 6.84
C ALA A 132 0.45 13.56 5.76
N ASP A 133 1.15 13.66 4.62
CA ASP A 133 0.73 14.46 3.48
C ASP A 133 -0.62 13.97 2.94
N GLU A 134 -0.78 12.65 2.78
CA GLU A 134 -2.04 12.06 2.33
C GLU A 134 -3.20 12.33 3.28
N LEU A 135 -2.96 12.15 4.58
CA LEU A 135 -3.98 12.41 5.59
C LEU A 135 -4.36 13.88 5.66
N MET A 136 -3.42 14.80 5.37
CA MET A 136 -3.71 16.23 5.29
C MET A 136 -4.64 16.52 4.11
N GLN A 137 -4.35 15.99 2.91
CA GLN A 137 -5.22 16.12 1.75
C GLN A 137 -6.63 15.54 2.02
N PHE A 138 -6.70 14.42 2.72
CA PHE A 138 -7.98 13.79 3.07
C PHE A 138 -8.76 14.65 4.07
N ALA A 139 -8.11 15.17 5.10
CA ALA A 139 -8.74 16.09 6.06
C ALA A 139 -9.27 17.34 5.34
N ASP A 140 -8.49 17.92 4.43
CA ASP A 140 -8.86 19.11 3.66
C ASP A 140 -10.14 18.94 2.84
N ILE A 141 -10.41 17.73 2.37
CA ILE A 141 -11.64 17.36 1.63
C ILE A 141 -12.78 17.14 2.62
N LEU A 142 -12.55 16.34 3.66
CA LEU A 142 -13.60 15.87 4.56
C LEU A 142 -14.13 16.96 5.49
N GLU A 143 -13.29 17.90 5.93
CA GLU A 143 -13.69 19.02 6.79
C GLU A 143 -14.59 20.04 6.08
N LYS A 144 -14.50 20.11 4.75
CA LYS A 144 -15.29 21.02 3.91
C LYS A 144 -16.54 20.36 3.32
N ALA A 145 -16.81 19.10 3.67
CA ALA A 145 -17.92 18.34 3.11
C ALA A 145 -19.25 18.63 3.81
N ASP A 146 -20.29 18.95 3.03
CA ASP A 146 -21.66 19.10 3.54
C ASP A 146 -22.24 17.77 4.03
N ASP A 147 -21.97 16.68 3.28
CA ASP A 147 -22.28 15.30 3.69
C ASP A 147 -20.97 14.52 3.89
N PHE A 148 -20.53 14.46 5.15
CA PHE A 148 -19.32 13.77 5.54
C PHE A 148 -19.32 12.28 5.14
N LYS A 149 -20.45 11.58 5.27
CA LYS A 149 -20.50 10.13 4.99
C LYS A 149 -20.35 9.88 3.49
N ALA A 150 -21.07 10.64 2.66
CA ALA A 150 -20.94 10.52 1.21
C ALA A 150 -19.55 10.92 0.71
N ALA A 151 -18.96 11.98 1.27
CA ALA A 151 -17.60 12.42 0.95
C ALA A 151 -16.55 11.37 1.35
N LEU A 152 -16.65 10.80 2.55
CA LEU A 152 -15.76 9.75 3.04
C LEU A 152 -15.78 8.52 2.13
N ASN A 153 -16.97 8.05 1.78
CA ASN A 153 -17.14 6.88 0.92
C ASN A 153 -16.57 7.13 -0.48
N SER A 154 -16.84 8.31 -1.04
CA SER A 154 -16.34 8.72 -2.36
C SER A 154 -14.82 8.87 -2.38
N LEU A 155 -14.25 9.45 -1.32
CA LEU A 155 -12.80 9.63 -1.15
C LEU A 155 -12.10 8.27 -1.11
N ILE A 156 -12.49 7.38 -0.19
CA ILE A 156 -11.89 6.04 -0.06
C ILE A 156 -12.01 5.27 -1.37
N LYS A 157 -13.20 5.25 -1.99
CA LYS A 157 -13.44 4.57 -3.25
C LYS A 157 -12.51 5.08 -4.36
N LYS A 158 -12.43 6.40 -4.52
CA LYS A 158 -11.58 7.03 -5.53
C LYS A 158 -10.10 6.72 -5.28
N THR A 159 -9.63 6.86 -4.04
CA THR A 159 -8.25 6.57 -3.68
C THR A 159 -7.87 5.12 -3.98
N ILE A 160 -8.73 4.15 -3.65
CA ILE A 160 -8.48 2.74 -3.96
C ILE A 160 -8.38 2.54 -5.47
N HIS A 161 -9.35 3.05 -6.24
CA HIS A 161 -9.35 2.95 -7.71
C HIS A 161 -8.06 3.50 -8.32
N ASP A 162 -7.63 4.69 -7.89
CA ASP A 162 -6.51 5.41 -8.49
C ASP A 162 -5.15 4.80 -8.11
N HIS A 163 -5.01 4.22 -6.92
CA HIS A 163 -3.73 3.76 -6.38
C HIS A 163 -3.59 2.23 -6.24
N LYS A 164 -4.61 1.42 -6.56
CA LYS A 164 -4.54 -0.05 -6.45
C LYS A 164 -3.43 -0.71 -7.27
N ARG A 165 -2.83 0.00 -8.24
CA ARG A 165 -1.71 -0.51 -9.05
C ARG A 165 -0.52 -0.97 -8.21
N ILE A 166 -0.31 -0.36 -7.04
CA ILE A 166 0.77 -0.68 -6.10
C ILE A 166 0.54 -2.02 -5.38
N ILE A 167 -0.70 -2.52 -5.35
CA ILE A 167 -1.07 -3.73 -4.64
C ILE A 167 -0.72 -4.96 -5.48
N PHE A 168 0.04 -5.87 -4.89
CA PHE A 168 0.43 -7.14 -5.50
C PHE A 168 0.60 -8.24 -4.43
N ASN A 169 -0.30 -9.22 -4.44
CA ASN A 169 -0.25 -10.34 -3.49
C ASN A 169 0.54 -11.56 -4.01
N GLY A 170 1.09 -11.49 -5.23
CA GLY A 170 1.79 -12.61 -5.88
C GLY A 170 3.28 -12.70 -5.56
N ASN A 171 3.98 -13.60 -6.26
CA ASN A 171 5.42 -13.80 -6.09
C ASN A 171 6.24 -12.65 -6.70
N ASN A 172 6.94 -11.89 -5.86
CA ASN A 172 7.71 -10.72 -6.32
C ASN A 172 9.04 -11.08 -7.02
N TYR A 173 9.47 -12.35 -6.99
CA TYR A 173 10.65 -12.80 -7.75
C TYR A 173 10.33 -13.28 -9.16
N ALA A 174 9.04 -13.43 -9.47
CA ALA A 174 8.63 -13.99 -10.73
C ALA A 174 8.97 -13.01 -11.89
N PRO A 175 9.59 -13.45 -12.99
CA PRO A 175 9.88 -12.56 -14.13
C PRO A 175 8.65 -11.85 -14.69
N GLU A 176 7.50 -12.51 -14.66
CA GLU A 176 6.19 -11.96 -15.02
C GLU A 176 5.80 -10.75 -14.16
N TRP A 177 6.20 -10.72 -12.87
CA TRP A 177 5.98 -9.56 -12.02
C TRP A 177 6.78 -8.36 -12.49
N VAL A 178 8.03 -8.54 -12.93
CA VAL A 178 8.85 -7.44 -13.44
C VAL A 178 8.22 -6.81 -14.68
N ALA A 179 7.67 -7.63 -15.59
CA ALA A 179 6.97 -7.15 -16.78
C ALA A 179 5.66 -6.43 -16.42
N GLU A 180 4.88 -7.00 -15.49
CA GLU A 180 3.62 -6.46 -15.04
C GLU A 180 3.79 -5.14 -14.26
N ALA A 181 4.75 -5.07 -13.34
CA ALA A 181 5.09 -3.86 -12.60
C ALA A 181 5.45 -2.71 -13.54
N LYS A 182 6.26 -2.98 -14.57
CA LYS A 182 6.58 -2.00 -15.61
C LYS A 182 5.33 -1.53 -16.36
N ARG A 183 4.42 -2.45 -16.72
CA ARG A 183 3.14 -2.12 -17.38
C ARG A 183 2.25 -1.23 -16.50
N ARG A 184 2.29 -1.46 -15.18
CA ARG A 184 1.58 -0.64 -14.17
C ARG A 184 2.23 0.72 -13.91
N GLY A 185 3.45 0.95 -14.41
CA GLY A 185 4.20 2.17 -14.16
C GLY A 185 4.95 2.18 -12.83
N LEU A 186 5.15 1.03 -12.20
CA LEU A 186 5.94 0.92 -10.97
C LEU A 186 7.44 0.99 -11.30
N LEU A 187 8.17 1.70 -10.45
CA LEU A 187 9.61 1.90 -10.59
C LEU A 187 10.38 0.63 -10.25
N ASN A 188 11.48 0.42 -10.96
CA ASN A 188 12.45 -0.63 -10.70
C ASN A 188 13.85 -0.03 -10.66
N LEU A 189 14.14 0.71 -9.58
CA LEU A 189 15.42 1.40 -9.38
C LEU A 189 16.41 0.43 -8.73
N ARG A 190 17.14 -0.31 -9.56
CA ARG A 190 17.96 -1.46 -9.11
C ARG A 190 19.14 -1.03 -8.28
N SER A 191 19.71 0.13 -8.58
CA SER A 191 20.88 0.66 -7.88
C SER A 191 20.63 2.02 -7.25
N THR A 192 21.48 2.37 -6.29
CA THR A 192 21.55 3.69 -5.67
C THR A 192 21.71 4.77 -6.74
N VAL A 193 22.48 4.51 -7.80
CA VAL A 193 22.65 5.46 -8.92
C VAL A 193 21.33 5.73 -9.64
N ASP A 194 20.50 4.70 -9.84
CA ASP A 194 19.16 4.85 -10.45
C ASP A 194 18.21 5.65 -9.56
N CYS A 195 18.44 5.66 -8.24
CA CYS A 195 17.62 6.38 -7.27
C CYS A 195 17.94 7.88 -7.22
N MET A 196 19.21 8.27 -7.39
CA MET A 196 19.66 9.65 -7.18
C MET A 196 18.90 10.72 -7.99
N PRO A 197 18.55 10.50 -9.28
CA PRO A 197 17.79 11.49 -10.04
C PRO A 197 16.41 11.81 -9.45
N TYR A 198 15.81 10.88 -8.71
CA TYR A 198 14.49 11.08 -8.09
C TYR A 198 14.56 11.93 -6.83
N TYR A 199 15.75 12.15 -6.25
CA TYR A 199 15.92 12.98 -5.05
C TYR A 199 15.62 14.47 -5.29
N ILE A 200 15.70 14.90 -6.55
CA ILE A 200 15.50 16.30 -6.99
C ILE A 200 14.29 16.44 -7.91
N LYS A 201 13.50 15.37 -8.05
CA LYS A 201 12.31 15.36 -8.90
C LYS A 201 11.16 15.99 -8.11
N GLU A 202 10.47 16.94 -8.74
CA GLU A 202 9.26 17.58 -8.22
C GLU A 202 8.06 16.62 -8.19
#